data_AF-A0A1Q2D754-F1
#
_entry.id   AF-A0A1Q2D754-F1
#
_cell.length_a   1.000
_cell.length_b   1.000
_cell.length_c   1.000
_cell.angle_alpha   90.00
_cell.angle_beta   90.00
_cell.angle_gamma   90.00
#
_symmetry.space_group_name_H-M   'P 1'
#
loop_
_entity.id
_entity.type
_entity.pdbx_description
1 polymer ?
#
loop_
_entity_poly.entity_id
_entity_poly.type
_entity_poly.pdbx_seq_one_letter_code
_entity_poly.pdbx_strand_id
1 'polypeptide(L)' 'MTVGIVLMFTGVFFLALSGLVFRFRAISNKQAWGGITVPSAIIGGIIFVISLVIIYIYYPR' A
#
# COMPACT_ATOMS: atom_id res chain seq x y z
N MET A 1 16.61 1.12 10.53
CA MET A 1 16.27 -0.05 9.68
C MET A 1 14.92 -0.69 10.03
N THR A 2 14.69 -1.12 11.28
CA THR A 2 13.42 -1.77 11.69
C THR A 2 12.16 -0.97 11.38
N VAL A 3 12.16 0.35 11.63
CA VAL A 3 11.03 1.24 11.33
C VAL A 3 10.70 1.25 9.83
N GLY A 4 11.73 1.32 8.97
CA GLY A 4 11.54 1.27 7.52
C GLY A 4 10.93 -0.05 7.06
N ILE A 5 11.35 -1.18 7.62
CA ILE A 5 10.80 -2.50 7.32
C ILE A 5 9.32 -2.59 7.74
N VAL A 6 8.97 -2.11 8.94
CA VAL A 6 7.57 -2.09 9.42
C VAL A 6 6.68 -1.23 8.52
N LEU A 7 7.17 -0.05 8.13
CA LEU A 7 6.45 0.83 7.20
C LEU A 7 6.29 0.16 5.82
N MET A 8 7.29 -0.57 5.34
CA MET A 8 7.22 -1.28 4.07
C MET A 8 6.10 -2.32 4.09
N PHE A 9 6.05 -3.17 5.12
CA PHE A 9 4.97 -4.16 5.27
C PHE A 9 3.60 -3.51 5.42
N THR A 10 3.51 -2.40 6.15
CA THR A 10 2.26 -1.63 6.28
C THR A 10 1.80 -1.07 4.93
N GLY A 11 2.71 -0.50 4.14
CA GLY A 11 2.40 0.01 2.80
C GLY A 11 1.94 -1.10 1.85
N VAL A 12 2.65 -2.23 1.84
CA VAL A 12 2.28 -3.42 1.06
C VAL A 12 0.92 -3.96 1.49
N PHE A 13 0.61 -3.98 2.79
CA PHE A 13 -0.69 -4.39 3.31
C PHE A 13 -1.82 -3.54 2.76
N PHE A 14 -1.69 -2.20 2.77
CA PHE A 14 -2.71 -1.31 2.20
C PHE A 14 -2.86 -1.46 0.69
N LEU A 15 -1.76 -1.67 -0.05
CA LEU A 15 -1.80 -1.95 -1.49
C LEU A 15 -2.49 -3.29 -1.79
N ALA A 16 -2.18 -4.33 -1.01
CA ALA A 16 -2.82 -5.65 -1.14
C ALA A 16 -4.32 -5.57 -0.82
N LEU A 17 -4.69 -4.84 0.24
CA LEU A 17 -6.07 -4.61 0.63
C LEU A 17 -6.83 -3.83 -0.46
N SER A 18 -6.20 -2.82 -1.07
CA SER A 18 -6.75 -2.11 -2.23
C SER A 18 -7.02 -3.08 -3.39
N GLY A 19 -6.05 -3.94 -3.72
CA GLY A 19 -6.21 -4.96 -4.77
C GLY A 19 -7.32 -5.97 -4.48
N LEU A 20 -7.47 -6.41 -3.23
CA LEU A 20 -8.58 -7.27 -2.80
C LEU A 20 -9.93 -6.55 -2.95
N VAL A 21 -10.04 -5.33 -2.44
CA VAL A 21 -11.29 -4.55 -2.51
C VAL A 21 -11.65 -4.24 -3.97
N PHE A 22 -10.67 -3.93 -4.82
CA PHE A 22 -10.87 -3.79 -6.26
C PHE A 22 -11.55 -5.03 -6.85
N ARG A 23 -11.00 -6.23 -6.57
CA ARG A 23 -11.56 -7.51 -7.05
C ARG A 23 -12.96 -7.75 -6.51
N PHE A 24 -13.18 -7.56 -5.21
CA PHE A 24 -14.50 -7.72 -4.59
C PHE A 24 -15.55 -6.78 -5.20
N ARG A 25 -15.19 -5.53 -5.46
CA ARG A 25 -16.10 -4.56 -6.09
C ARG A 25 -16.39 -4.90 -7.55
N ALA A 26 -15.38 -5.34 -8.29
CA ALA A 26 -15.54 -5.80 -9.66
C ALA A 26 -16.50 -7.00 -9.74
N ILE A 27 -16.37 -7.98 -8.84
CA ILE A 27 -17.27 -9.14 -8.76
C ILE A 27 -18.68 -8.71 -8.33
N SER A 28 -18.79 -7.71 -7.45
CA SER A 28 -20.08 -7.19 -6.97
C SER A 28 -20.76 -6.22 -7.95
N ASN A 29 -20.27 -6.12 -9.19
CA ASN A 29 -20.74 -5.21 -10.24
C ASN A 29 -20.79 -3.72 -9.81
N LYS A 30 -19.90 -3.32 -8.89
CA LYS A 30 -19.70 -1.94 -8.46
C LYS A 30 -18.46 -1.38 -9.15
N GLN A 31 -18.37 -0.06 -9.32
CA GLN A 31 -17.17 0.59 -9.85
C GLN A 31 -15.93 0.14 -9.07
N ALA A 32 -15.00 -0.53 -9.75
CA ALA A 32 -13.86 -1.21 -9.15
C ALA A 32 -12.86 -0.21 -8.54
N TRP A 33 -12.54 0.85 -9.29
CA TRP A 33 -11.81 2.04 -8.82
C TRP A 33 -12.76 3.03 -8.13
N GLY A 34 -13.49 2.57 -7.13
CA GLY A 34 -14.43 3.39 -6.37
C GLY A 34 -14.40 3.08 -4.89
N GLY A 35 -15.03 3.93 -4.08
CA GLY A 35 -15.04 3.77 -2.62
C GLY A 35 -13.63 3.70 -2.04
N ILE A 36 -13.39 2.75 -1.12
CA ILE A 36 -12.13 2.62 -0.38
C ILE A 36 -10.95 2.09 -1.22
N THR A 37 -11.17 1.58 -2.43
CA THR A 37 -10.10 1.09 -3.32
C THR A 37 -9.07 2.19 -3.61
N VAL A 38 -9.52 3.39 -3.97
CA VAL A 38 -8.63 4.51 -4.35
C VAL A 38 -7.87 5.06 -3.14
N PRO A 39 -8.52 5.41 -2.00
CA PRO A 39 -7.80 5.86 -0.81
C PRO A 39 -6.77 4.85 -0.30
N SER A 40 -7.12 3.56 -0.27
CA SER A 40 -6.18 2.51 0.20
C SER A 40 -4.99 2.35 -0.75
N ALA A 41 -5.19 2.46 -2.07
CA ALA A 41 -4.10 2.46 -3.04
C ALA A 41 -3.15 3.65 -2.83
N ILE A 42 -3.70 4.86 -2.67
CA ILE A 42 -2.93 6.09 -2.50
C ILE A 42 -2.13 6.05 -1.19
N ILE A 43 -2.80 5.72 -0.07
CA ILE A 43 -2.15 5.63 1.25
C ILE A 43 -1.07 4.56 1.24
N GLY A 44 -1.37 3.36 0.72
CA GLY A 44 -0.40 2.26 0.63
C GLY A 44 0.80 2.62 -0.24
N GLY A 45 0.56 3.27 -1.39
CA GLY A 45 1.62 3.72 -2.29
C GLY A 45 2.55 4.76 -1.66
N ILE A 46 1.99 5.78 -0.99
CA ILE A 46 2.78 6.81 -0.30
C ILE A 46 3.63 6.18 0.81
N ILE A 47 3.03 5.36 1.67
CA ILE A 47 3.73 4.69 2.77
C ILE A 47 4.85 3.80 2.22
N PHE A 48 4.58 3.06 1.15
CA PHE A 48 5.56 2.19 0.50
C PHE A 48 6.77 2.99 -0.01
N VAL A 49 6.54 4.08 -0.75
CA VAL A 49 7.63 4.92 -1.27
C VAL A 49 8.46 5.52 -0.13
N ILE A 50 7.82 6.07 0.90
CA ILE A 50 8.52 6.64 2.07
C ILE A 50 9.37 5.57 2.77
N SER A 51 8.81 4.36 2.92
CA SER A 51 9.53 3.25 3.55
C SER A 51 10.80 2.87 2.80
N LEU A 52 10.76 2.85 1.45
CA LEU A 52 11.93 2.56 0.62
C LEU A 52 13.01 3.61 0.78
N VAL A 53 12.64 4.90 0.82
CA VAL A 53 13.59 6.01 1.06
C VAL A 53 14.28 5.85 2.40
N ILE A 54 13.53 5.55 3.47
CA ILE A 54 14.09 5.32 4.80
C ILE A 54 15.03 4.10 4.79
N ILE A 55 14.61 2.98 4.20
CA ILE A 55 15.45 1.79 4.13
C ILE A 55 16.75 2.09 3.39
N TYR A 56 16.69 2.78 2.25
CA TYR A 56 17.85 3.13 1.44
C TYR A 56 18.84 4.03 2.18
N ILE A 57 18.36 5.08 2.86
CA ILE A 57 19.22 6.02 3.60
C ILE A 57 19.91 5.33 4.79
N TYR A 58 19.19 4.45 5.49
CA TYR A 58 19.68 3.77 6.69
C TYR A 58 20.24 2.37 6.41
N TYR A 59 20.45 2.01 5.15
CA TYR A 59 21.05 0.74 4.79
C TYR A 59 22.53 0.77 5.20
N PRO A 60 22.99 -0.16 6.06
CA PRO A 60 24.40 -0.22 6.42
C PRO A 60 25.22 -0.47 5.16
N ARG A 61 26.25 0.37 4.94
CA ARG A 61 27.17 0.26 3.81
C ARG A 61 28.13 -0.90 3.99
#